data_AF-A0A2R6MFF8-F1
#
_entry.id   AF-A0A2R6MFF8-F1
#
_cell.length_a   1.000
_cell.length_b   1.000
_cell.length_c   1.000
_cell.angle_alpha   90.00
_cell.angle_beta   90.00
_cell.angle_gamma   90.00
#
_symmetry.space_group_name_H-M   'P 1'
#
loop_
_entity.id
_entity.type
_entity.pdbx_description
1 polymer ?
#
loop_
_entity_poly.entity_id
_entity_poly.type
_entity_poly.pdbx_seq_one_letter_code
_entity_poly.pdbx_strand_id
1 'polypeptide(L)'
;ALLSAIPRPDPSVTIDRITLPGTPPSPRDPPQGCQFSTRCPAKIRPEAYADTDDEIWHAVEQLREVVRERSRMSLSTTDQLRKRLDRFSRFDDIEETVTELFGELSVPQSVDDHVRHAVELVKDGEPEAAQTYLREEFGGVCDTTRPGHHQVSAAGRESYCHRHLDEYEDTTTVLANYVDGA
;
A
#
# COMPACT_ATOMS: atom_id res chain seq x y z
N ALA A 1 11.33 9.38 -1.66
CA ALA A 1 11.04 10.81 -1.82
C ALA A 1 12.03 11.66 -1.00
N LEU A 2 13.23 11.89 -1.54
CA LEU A 2 14.19 12.89 -1.04
C LEU A 2 14.84 13.65 -2.21
N LEU A 3 15.04 12.99 -3.36
CA LEU A 3 15.58 13.61 -4.57
C LEU A 3 14.55 14.40 -5.41
N SER A 4 13.24 14.21 -5.22
CA SER A 4 12.18 14.98 -5.89
C SER A 4 11.88 16.33 -5.23
N ALA A 5 12.40 16.56 -4.02
CA ALA A 5 12.24 17.80 -3.26
C ALA A 5 13.38 18.82 -3.51
N ILE A 6 14.36 18.48 -4.35
CA ILE A 6 15.47 19.38 -4.71
C ILE A 6 14.99 20.24 -5.89
N PRO A 7 14.75 21.54 -5.71
CA PRO A 7 14.34 22.41 -6.81
C PRO A 7 15.45 22.48 -7.86
N ARG A 8 15.11 22.24 -9.13
CA ARG A 8 16.01 22.56 -10.25
C ARG A 8 15.94 24.07 -10.50
N PRO A 9 17.08 24.76 -10.64
CA PRO A 9 17.12 26.20 -10.78
C PRO A 9 16.55 26.73 -12.10
N ASP A 10 16.27 25.87 -13.08
CA ASP A 10 15.68 26.25 -14.37
C ASP A 10 14.15 26.10 -14.34
N PRO A 11 13.39 27.22 -14.33
CA PRO A 11 11.93 27.21 -14.27
C PRO A 11 11.26 26.82 -15.61
N SER A 12 12.03 26.66 -16.70
CA SER A 12 11.49 26.19 -17.98
C SER A 12 11.34 24.67 -18.07
N VAL A 13 11.88 23.94 -17.08
CA VAL A 13 11.81 22.48 -17.01
C VAL A 13 10.58 22.08 -16.18
N THR A 14 9.54 21.57 -16.86
CA THR A 14 8.43 20.87 -16.19
C THR A 14 8.94 19.53 -15.66
N ILE A 15 8.66 19.23 -14.39
CA ILE A 15 8.97 17.95 -13.77
C ILE A 15 7.65 17.31 -13.39
N ASP A 16 7.39 16.11 -13.92
CA ASP A 16 6.29 15.27 -13.44
C ASP A 16 6.63 14.80 -12.03
N ARG A 17 6.03 15.47 -11.04
CA ARG A 17 6.26 15.17 -9.63
C ARG A 17 5.37 14.02 -9.21
N ILE A 18 5.99 12.88 -8.94
CA ILE A 18 5.29 11.76 -8.32
C ILE A 18 5.12 12.05 -6.83
N THR A 19 3.88 12.29 -6.42
CA THR A 19 3.49 12.33 -5.00
C THR A 19 3.39 10.90 -4.50
N LEU A 20 4.18 10.55 -3.48
CA LEU A 20 4.02 9.25 -2.84
C LEU A 20 2.77 9.28 -1.95
N PRO A 21 1.86 8.30 -2.06
CA PRO A 21 0.70 8.23 -1.19
C PRO A 21 1.10 7.93 0.26
N GLY A 22 0.29 8.41 1.19
CA GLY A 22 0.37 8.06 2.62
C GLY A 22 1.58 8.62 3.38
N THR A 23 1.68 8.25 4.66
CA THR A 23 2.74 8.66 5.58
C THR A 23 3.82 7.57 5.71
N PRO A 24 5.09 7.93 5.99
CA PRO A 24 6.12 6.94 6.22
C PRO A 24 5.74 5.88 7.26
N PRO A 25 6.01 4.59 6.99
CA PRO A 25 5.72 3.55 7.96
C PRO A 25 6.54 3.78 9.22
N SER A 26 5.98 3.37 10.36
CA SER A 26 6.68 3.43 11.65
C SER A 26 7.98 2.64 11.60
N PRO A 27 9.11 3.18 12.09
CA PRO A 27 10.37 2.43 12.19
C PRO A 27 10.28 1.17 13.07
N ARG A 28 9.26 1.07 13.94
CA ARG A 28 9.05 -0.09 14.82
C ARG A 28 8.42 -1.29 14.11
N ASP A 29 7.77 -1.06 12.98
CA ASP A 29 7.15 -2.09 12.15
C ASP A 29 7.55 -1.84 10.69
N PRO A 30 8.82 -2.10 10.31
CA PRO A 30 9.27 -1.86 8.94
C PRO A 30 8.64 -2.88 7.96
N PRO A 31 8.44 -2.50 6.68
CA PRO A 31 8.06 -3.47 5.64
C PRO A 31 9.07 -4.62 5.57
N GLN A 32 8.58 -5.85 5.36
CA GLN A 32 9.44 -7.05 5.34
C GLN A 32 10.31 -7.11 4.06
N GLY A 33 9.69 -6.85 2.91
CA GLY A 33 10.35 -6.78 1.60
C GLY A 33 10.92 -5.40 1.28
N CYS A 34 10.45 -4.82 0.17
CA CYS A 34 10.86 -3.48 -0.27
C CYS A 34 10.47 -2.42 0.76
N GLN A 35 11.41 -1.55 1.14
CA GLN A 35 11.20 -0.45 2.08
C GLN A 35 10.13 0.58 1.64
N PHE A 36 9.78 0.55 0.36
CA PHE A 36 8.74 1.41 -0.22
C PHE A 36 7.41 0.70 -0.42
N SER A 37 7.28 -0.61 -0.12
CA SER A 37 6.13 -1.42 -0.54
C SER A 37 4.77 -0.86 -0.10
N THR A 38 4.72 -0.14 1.01
CA THR A 38 3.50 0.41 1.60
C THR A 38 3.08 1.77 1.04
N ARG A 39 3.90 2.33 0.13
CA ARG A 39 3.68 3.67 -0.48
C ARG A 39 4.19 3.76 -1.91
N CYS A 40 4.51 2.63 -2.53
CA CYS A 40 5.10 2.61 -3.86
C CYS A 40 3.96 2.67 -4.89
N PRO A 41 3.85 3.74 -5.69
CA PRO A 41 2.85 3.78 -6.77
C PRO A 41 3.14 2.77 -7.88
N ALA A 42 4.39 2.30 -7.97
CA ALA A 42 4.82 1.26 -8.91
C ALA A 42 4.96 -0.12 -8.23
N LYS A 43 4.14 -0.43 -7.22
CA LYS A 43 4.16 -1.75 -6.59
C LYS A 43 3.84 -2.83 -7.62
N ILE A 44 4.50 -3.98 -7.53
CA ILE A 44 4.21 -5.13 -8.39
C ILE A 44 3.06 -5.92 -7.75
N ARG A 45 1.98 -6.11 -8.52
CA ARG A 45 0.83 -6.93 -8.13
C ARG A 45 1.21 -8.42 -8.18
N PRO A 46 0.66 -9.27 -7.31
CA PRO A 46 0.74 -10.71 -7.52
C PRO A 46 -0.04 -11.10 -8.79
N GLU A 47 0.34 -12.24 -9.40
CA GLU A 47 -0.21 -12.70 -10.68
C GLU A 47 -1.74 -12.81 -10.68
N ALA A 48 -2.34 -13.27 -9.58
CA ALA A 48 -3.79 -13.41 -9.42
C ALA A 48 -4.57 -12.09 -9.60
N TYR A 49 -3.90 -10.94 -9.42
CA TYR A 49 -4.49 -9.61 -9.49
C TYR A 49 -3.82 -8.72 -10.55
N ALA A 50 -3.02 -9.29 -11.46
CA ALA A 50 -2.28 -8.52 -12.48
C ALA A 50 -3.19 -7.63 -13.34
N ASP A 51 -4.35 -8.16 -13.74
CA ASP A 51 -5.32 -7.49 -14.61
C ASP A 51 -6.40 -6.72 -13.84
N THR A 52 -6.23 -6.54 -12.51
CA THR A 52 -7.18 -5.75 -11.71
C THR A 52 -7.11 -4.29 -12.11
N ASP A 53 -8.25 -3.63 -12.17
CA ASP A 53 -8.34 -2.19 -12.40
C ASP A 53 -7.47 -1.39 -11.40
N ASP A 54 -6.86 -0.31 -11.88
CA ASP A 54 -5.89 0.46 -11.11
C ASP A 54 -6.52 1.17 -9.89
N GLU A 55 -7.77 1.64 -10.00
CA GLU A 55 -8.50 2.28 -8.90
C GLU A 55 -8.83 1.25 -7.81
N ILE A 56 -9.29 0.06 -8.22
CA ILE A 56 -9.57 -1.04 -7.29
C ILE A 56 -8.29 -1.48 -6.58
N TRP A 57 -7.20 -1.63 -7.32
CA TRP A 57 -5.91 -1.99 -6.72
C TRP A 57 -5.42 -0.91 -5.73
N HIS A 58 -5.59 0.36 -6.08
CA HIS A 58 -5.25 1.47 -5.19
C HIS A 58 -6.08 1.44 -3.91
N ALA A 59 -7.38 1.18 -4.00
CA ALA A 59 -8.27 1.03 -2.86
C ALA A 59 -7.85 -0.15 -1.94
N VAL A 60 -7.45 -1.29 -2.52
CA VAL A 60 -6.89 -2.43 -1.77
C VAL A 60 -5.62 -2.04 -1.02
N GLU A 61 -4.68 -1.36 -1.66
CA GLU A 61 -3.45 -0.90 -1.02
C GLU A 61 -3.71 0.11 0.11
N GLN A 62 -4.68 1.02 -0.07
CA GLN A 62 -5.09 1.94 0.98
C GLN A 62 -5.71 1.20 2.17
N LEU A 63 -6.60 0.24 1.94
CA LEU A 63 -7.18 -0.60 2.99
C LEU A 63 -6.09 -1.35 3.77
N ARG A 64 -5.08 -1.90 3.09
CA ARG A 64 -3.95 -2.60 3.72
C ARG A 64 -3.19 -1.70 4.70
N GLU A 65 -2.95 -0.43 4.33
CA GLU A 65 -2.29 0.52 5.22
C GLU A 65 -3.17 0.95 6.40
N VAL A 66 -4.46 1.14 6.15
CA VAL A 66 -5.50 1.42 7.15
C VAL A 66 -5.57 0.30 8.21
N VAL A 67 -5.52 -0.96 7.79
CA VAL A 67 -5.48 -2.13 8.69
C VAL A 67 -4.15 -2.22 9.44
N ARG A 68 -3.04 -1.94 8.76
CA ARG A 68 -1.70 -1.94 9.38
C ARG A 68 -1.51 -0.82 10.42
N GLU A 69 -2.11 0.35 10.26
CA GLU A 69 -2.08 1.37 11.33
C GLU A 69 -2.91 0.93 12.53
N ARG A 70 -4.06 0.29 12.29
CA ARG A 70 -4.89 -0.26 13.37
C ARG A 70 -4.19 -1.39 14.15
N SER A 71 -3.45 -2.28 13.48
CA SER A 71 -2.71 -3.36 14.17
C SER A 71 -1.60 -2.84 15.09
N ARG A 72 -1.01 -1.69 14.76
CA ARG A 72 0.06 -1.06 15.56
C ARG A 72 -0.43 -0.39 16.85
N MET A 73 -1.72 -0.08 16.94
CA MET A 73 -2.32 0.39 18.19
C MET A 73 -2.50 -0.79 19.16
N SER A 74 -1.40 -1.30 19.72
CA SER A 74 -1.43 -2.32 20.76
C SER A 74 -2.18 -1.78 21.98
N LEU A 75 -3.41 -2.25 22.19
CA LEU A 75 -4.23 -1.83 23.32
C LEU A 75 -3.68 -2.45 24.61
N SER A 76 -3.43 -1.62 25.62
CA SER A 76 -3.15 -2.10 26.98
C SER A 76 -4.32 -2.97 27.50
N THR A 77 -4.08 -3.84 28.48
CA THR A 77 -5.15 -4.63 29.15
C THR A 77 -6.28 -3.72 29.68
N THR A 78 -5.96 -2.48 30.06
CA THR A 78 -6.95 -1.46 30.48
C THR A 78 -7.74 -0.90 29.30
N ASP A 79 -7.12 -0.80 28.12
CA ASP A 79 -7.78 -0.39 26.89
C ASP A 79 -8.69 -1.50 26.34
N GLN A 80 -8.36 -2.78 26.56
CA GLN A 80 -9.26 -3.91 26.25
C GLN A 80 -10.57 -3.85 27.05
N LEU A 81 -10.52 -3.41 28.32
CA LEU A 81 -11.71 -3.19 29.16
C LEU A 81 -12.53 -1.97 28.70
N ARG A 82 -11.88 -0.86 28.33
CA ARG A 82 -12.56 0.29 27.71
C ARG A 82 -13.17 -0.05 26.34
N LYS A 83 -12.57 -0.98 25.59
CA LYS A 83 -13.04 -1.46 24.27
C LYS A 83 -14.45 -2.04 24.29
N ARG A 84 -14.97 -2.50 25.45
CA ARG A 84 -16.37 -2.94 25.59
C ARG A 84 -17.37 -1.79 25.61
N LEU A 85 -16.94 -0.59 25.97
CA LEU A 85 -17.79 0.60 26.13
C LEU A 85 -17.72 1.54 24.92
N ASP A 86 -16.58 1.56 24.20
CA ASP A 86 -16.32 2.40 23.00
C ASP A 86 -16.56 1.64 21.67
N ARG A 87 -17.28 0.52 21.74
CA ARG A 87 -17.49 -0.47 20.66
C ARG A 87 -18.37 0.02 19.48
N PHE A 88 -18.72 1.29 19.43
CA PHE A 88 -19.46 1.83 18.28
C PHE A 88 -18.50 2.61 17.35
N SER A 89 -17.81 3.65 17.83
CA SER A 89 -17.07 4.55 16.90
C SER A 89 -15.93 3.88 16.11
N ARG A 90 -15.10 3.01 16.71
CA ARG A 90 -13.90 2.48 16.01
C ARG A 90 -14.17 1.34 15.01
N PHE A 91 -15.29 0.65 15.19
CA PHE A 91 -15.74 -0.40 14.28
C PHE A 91 -16.53 0.20 13.12
N ASP A 92 -17.33 1.24 13.42
CA ASP A 92 -17.96 2.06 12.40
C ASP A 92 -16.87 2.71 11.49
N ASP A 93 -15.72 3.13 12.05
CA ASP A 93 -14.63 3.74 11.27
C ASP A 93 -14.10 2.85 10.12
N ILE A 94 -14.05 1.51 10.26
CA ILE A 94 -13.49 0.65 9.21
C ILE A 94 -14.50 0.39 8.09
N GLU A 95 -15.78 0.26 8.41
CA GLU A 95 -16.85 0.12 7.40
C GLU A 95 -17.04 1.42 6.62
N GLU A 96 -16.95 2.58 7.29
CA GLU A 96 -16.92 3.89 6.64
C GLU A 96 -15.72 4.00 5.70
N THR A 97 -14.51 3.63 6.16
CA THR A 97 -13.32 3.64 5.29
C THR A 97 -13.51 2.75 4.06
N VAL A 98 -14.08 1.56 4.21
CA VAL A 98 -14.34 0.67 3.05
C VAL A 98 -15.38 1.28 2.10
N THR A 99 -16.41 1.92 2.64
CA THR A 99 -17.40 2.62 1.83
C THR A 99 -16.77 3.78 1.05
N GLU A 100 -15.89 4.56 1.67
CA GLU A 100 -15.14 5.63 1.01
C GLU A 100 -14.21 5.11 -0.09
N LEU A 101 -13.50 4.00 0.18
CA LEU A 101 -12.52 3.46 -0.75
C LEU A 101 -13.13 2.71 -1.93
N PHE A 102 -14.24 2.00 -1.72
CA PHE A 102 -14.79 1.04 -2.69
C PHE A 102 -16.22 1.35 -3.14
N GLY A 103 -16.93 2.27 -2.48
CA GLY A 103 -18.38 2.46 -2.66
C GLY A 103 -18.78 2.89 -4.08
N GLU A 104 -17.89 3.53 -4.82
CA GLU A 104 -18.12 3.97 -6.20
C GLU A 104 -17.55 2.98 -7.25
N LEU A 105 -16.84 1.93 -6.80
CA LEU A 105 -16.11 1.01 -7.66
C LEU A 105 -16.94 -0.26 -7.94
N SER A 106 -16.80 -0.79 -9.16
CA SER A 106 -17.36 -2.10 -9.52
C SER A 106 -16.37 -3.21 -9.13
N VAL A 107 -16.36 -3.55 -7.84
CA VAL A 107 -15.39 -4.50 -7.26
C VAL A 107 -15.74 -5.95 -7.66
N PRO A 108 -14.80 -6.73 -8.23
CA PRO A 108 -14.98 -8.16 -8.46
C PRO A 108 -15.24 -8.92 -7.15
N GLN A 109 -16.08 -9.97 -7.20
CA GLN A 109 -16.39 -10.79 -6.03
C GLN A 109 -15.14 -11.36 -5.34
N SER A 110 -14.12 -11.75 -6.12
CA SER A 110 -12.85 -12.23 -5.56
C SER A 110 -12.21 -11.22 -4.61
N VAL A 111 -12.21 -9.92 -4.95
CA VAL A 111 -11.63 -8.87 -4.10
C VAL A 111 -12.57 -8.53 -2.95
N ASP A 112 -13.87 -8.39 -3.21
CA ASP A 112 -14.89 -8.03 -2.23
C ASP A 112 -14.98 -9.04 -1.06
N ASP A 113 -14.87 -10.34 -1.36
CA ASP A 113 -14.88 -11.39 -0.34
C ASP A 113 -13.68 -11.26 0.63
N HIS A 114 -12.49 -10.98 0.10
CA HIS A 114 -11.28 -10.76 0.89
C HIS A 114 -11.34 -9.46 1.71
N VAL A 115 -11.89 -8.38 1.14
CA VAL A 115 -12.12 -7.12 1.84
C VAL A 115 -13.08 -7.34 3.02
N ARG A 116 -14.22 -7.98 2.80
CA ARG A 116 -15.19 -8.30 3.87
C ARG A 116 -14.57 -9.16 4.96
N HIS A 117 -13.80 -10.19 4.60
CA HIS A 117 -13.15 -11.04 5.60
C HIS A 117 -12.18 -10.24 6.48
N ALA A 118 -11.37 -9.37 5.89
CA ALA A 118 -10.45 -8.52 6.65
C ALA A 118 -11.18 -7.54 7.57
N VAL A 119 -12.32 -6.97 7.13
CA VAL A 119 -13.17 -6.10 7.96
C VAL A 119 -13.73 -6.87 9.15
N GLU A 120 -14.22 -8.09 8.96
CA GLU A 120 -14.73 -8.92 10.05
C GLU A 120 -13.64 -9.27 11.07
N LEU A 121 -12.42 -9.61 10.63
CA LEU A 121 -11.27 -9.79 11.54
C LEU A 121 -10.97 -8.52 12.36
N VAL A 122 -11.03 -7.34 11.75
CA VAL A 122 -10.88 -6.06 12.48
C VAL A 122 -12.02 -5.87 13.48
N LYS A 123 -13.26 -6.20 13.12
CA LYS A 123 -14.47 -6.11 13.97
C LYS A 123 -14.44 -7.06 15.16
N ASP A 124 -13.86 -8.24 14.98
CA ASP A 124 -13.62 -9.19 16.06
C ASP A 124 -12.46 -8.77 16.98
N GLY A 125 -11.76 -7.69 16.62
CA GLY A 125 -10.69 -7.11 17.40
C GLY A 125 -9.33 -7.77 17.13
N GLU A 126 -9.18 -8.40 15.96
CA GLU A 126 -7.98 -9.10 15.49
C GLU A 126 -7.31 -8.38 14.29
N PRO A 127 -6.92 -7.09 14.41
CA PRO A 127 -6.34 -6.34 13.29
C PRO A 127 -4.98 -6.89 12.82
N GLU A 128 -4.24 -7.59 13.69
CA GLU A 128 -3.00 -8.29 13.34
C GLU A 128 -3.26 -9.50 12.42
N ALA A 129 -4.35 -10.22 12.66
CA ALA A 129 -4.80 -11.31 11.80
C ALA A 129 -5.26 -10.76 10.45
N ALA A 130 -6.04 -9.67 10.45
CA ALA A 130 -6.45 -8.98 9.22
C ALA A 130 -5.25 -8.50 8.39
N GLN A 131 -4.25 -7.89 9.04
CA GLN A 131 -3.02 -7.44 8.37
C GLN A 131 -2.26 -8.61 7.75
N THR A 132 -2.18 -9.74 8.46
CA THR A 132 -1.51 -10.94 7.95
C THR A 132 -2.24 -11.54 6.77
N TYR A 133 -3.55 -11.70 6.89
CA TYR A 133 -4.41 -12.18 5.82
C TYR A 133 -4.28 -11.34 4.54
N LEU A 134 -4.47 -10.02 4.64
CA LEU A 134 -4.37 -9.12 3.48
C LEU A 134 -2.96 -9.11 2.86
N ARG A 135 -1.92 -9.27 3.66
CA ARG A 135 -0.54 -9.39 3.15
C ARG A 135 -0.32 -10.71 2.42
N GLU A 136 -0.90 -11.80 2.88
CA GLU A 136 -0.77 -13.10 2.22
C GLU A 136 -1.57 -13.16 0.93
N GLU A 137 -2.77 -12.57 0.92
CA GLU A 137 -3.66 -12.56 -0.23
C GLU A 137 -3.21 -11.58 -1.33
N PHE A 138 -3.00 -10.31 -0.98
CA PHE A 138 -2.67 -9.26 -1.93
C PHE A 138 -1.16 -8.95 -1.99
N GLY A 139 -0.33 -9.70 -1.25
CA GLY A 139 1.11 -9.48 -1.21
C GLY A 139 1.81 -9.88 -2.49
N GLY A 140 2.56 -8.95 -3.08
CA GLY A 140 3.46 -9.23 -4.20
C GLY A 140 4.90 -9.42 -3.76
N VAL A 141 5.80 -9.62 -4.72
CA VAL A 141 7.26 -9.70 -4.51
C VAL A 141 7.82 -8.48 -3.75
N CYS A 142 7.18 -7.32 -3.92
CA CYS A 142 7.53 -6.09 -3.19
C CYS A 142 7.29 -6.20 -1.68
N ASP A 143 6.34 -7.01 -1.22
CA ASP A 143 6.03 -7.15 0.21
C ASP A 143 6.91 -8.18 0.91
N THR A 144 7.38 -9.20 0.19
CA THR A 144 8.09 -10.35 0.76
C THR A 144 9.61 -10.30 0.55
N THR A 145 10.05 -9.68 -0.54
CA THR A 145 11.46 -9.80 -0.99
C THR A 145 12.10 -8.42 -1.07
N ARG A 146 13.33 -8.30 -0.55
CA ARG A 146 14.14 -7.09 -0.75
C ARG A 146 14.73 -7.08 -2.15
N PRO A 147 14.61 -5.97 -2.90
CA PRO A 147 15.19 -5.87 -4.24
C PRO A 147 16.72 -5.87 -4.19
N GLY A 148 17.32 -6.41 -5.24
CA GLY A 148 18.76 -6.29 -5.50
C GLY A 148 19.16 -4.88 -5.92
N HIS A 149 20.46 -4.70 -6.12
CA HIS A 149 20.99 -3.48 -6.72
C HIS A 149 20.99 -3.62 -8.25
N HIS A 150 20.44 -2.62 -8.94
CA HIS A 150 20.39 -2.57 -10.39
C HIS A 150 21.08 -1.29 -10.86
N GLN A 151 22.08 -1.41 -11.74
CA GLN A 151 22.74 -0.25 -12.33
C GLN A 151 21.83 0.39 -13.39
N VAL A 152 21.43 1.65 -13.16
CA VAL A 152 20.49 2.39 -14.02
C VAL A 152 21.14 3.54 -14.76
N SER A 153 22.46 3.72 -14.64
CA SER A 153 23.20 4.69 -15.45
C SER A 153 24.64 4.27 -15.74
N ALA A 154 25.18 4.78 -16.85
CA ALA A 154 26.59 4.65 -17.19
C ALA A 154 27.52 5.28 -16.14
N ALA A 155 27.04 6.24 -15.35
CA ALA A 155 27.76 6.88 -14.26
C ALA A 155 27.75 6.06 -12.94
N GLY A 156 27.22 4.83 -12.96
CA GLY A 156 27.21 3.93 -11.80
C GLY A 156 26.08 4.21 -10.80
N ARG A 157 25.00 4.91 -11.20
CA ARG A 157 23.83 5.07 -10.32
C ARG A 157 23.12 3.74 -10.18
N GLU A 158 22.78 3.39 -8.95
CA GLU A 158 22.02 2.17 -8.64
C GLU A 158 20.58 2.47 -8.25
N SER A 159 19.72 1.48 -8.46
CA SER A 159 18.32 1.45 -8.06
C SER A 159 18.01 0.14 -7.35
N TYR A 160 17.15 0.22 -6.34
CA TYR A 160 16.70 -0.90 -5.52
C TYR A 160 15.21 -1.13 -5.77
N CYS A 161 14.88 -1.64 -6.96
CA CYS A 161 13.51 -1.89 -7.37
C CYS A 161 13.43 -3.18 -8.19
N HIS A 162 12.47 -4.04 -7.85
CA HIS A 162 12.23 -5.29 -8.56
C HIS A 162 11.89 -5.08 -10.04
N ARG A 163 11.28 -3.94 -10.41
CA ARG A 163 10.92 -3.61 -11.79
C ARG A 163 12.12 -3.41 -12.75
N HIS A 164 13.35 -3.51 -12.26
CA HIS A 164 14.55 -3.59 -13.12
C HIS A 164 14.87 -5.02 -13.58
N LEU A 165 14.06 -6.01 -13.18
CA LEU A 165 14.11 -7.37 -13.73
C LEU A 165 13.26 -7.44 -15.00
N ASP A 166 13.74 -8.17 -16.01
CA ASP A 166 13.12 -8.26 -17.34
C ASP A 166 11.69 -8.83 -17.34
N GLU A 167 11.31 -9.55 -16.28
CA GLU A 167 9.99 -10.14 -16.11
C GLU A 167 8.89 -9.12 -15.71
N TYR A 168 9.28 -7.90 -15.31
CA TYR A 168 8.36 -6.87 -14.88
C TYR A 168 8.38 -5.67 -15.82
N GLU A 169 7.22 -5.03 -15.96
CA GLU A 169 7.12 -3.77 -16.68
C GLU A 169 7.95 -2.67 -15.99
N ASP A 170 8.70 -1.90 -16.80
CA ASP A 170 9.60 -0.87 -16.32
C ASP A 170 8.88 0.24 -15.53
N THR A 171 9.60 0.78 -14.56
CA THR A 171 9.11 1.86 -13.70
C THR A 171 8.65 3.10 -14.47
N THR A 172 9.26 3.43 -15.61
CA THR A 172 8.89 4.62 -16.40
C THR A 172 7.48 4.51 -16.95
N THR A 173 7.12 3.34 -17.50
CA THR A 173 5.80 3.08 -18.08
C THR A 173 4.72 3.12 -17.00
N VAL A 174 4.96 2.42 -15.89
CA VAL A 174 4.00 2.31 -14.78
C VAL A 174 3.75 3.66 -14.12
N LEU A 175 4.80 4.46 -13.92
CA LEU A 175 4.68 5.77 -13.29
C LEU A 175 4.05 6.81 -14.20
N ALA A 176 4.20 6.69 -15.53
CA ALA A 176 3.49 7.55 -16.47
C ALA A 176 1.96 7.35 -16.36
N ASN A 177 1.51 6.09 -16.37
CA ASN A 177 0.09 5.75 -16.20
C ASN A 177 -0.47 6.25 -14.86
N TYR A 178 0.31 6.15 -13.78
CA TYR A 178 -0.08 6.65 -12.46
C TYR A 178 -0.25 8.18 -12.40
N VAL A 179 0.57 8.94 -13.13
CA VAL A 179 0.46 10.41 -13.18
C VAL A 179 -0.70 10.85 -14.06
N ASP A 180 -0.97 10.14 -15.15
CA ASP A 180 -2.07 10.48 -16.08
C ASP A 180 -3.47 10.15 -15.51
N GLY A 181 -3.55 9.22 -14.55
CA GLY A 181 -4.79 8.82 -13.87
C GLY A 181 -5.06 9.49 -12.52
N ALA A 182 -4.13 10.31 -12.00
CA ALA A 182 -4.24 11.00 -10.70
C ALA A 182 -4.64 12.48 -10.86
#